data_AF-N2AB96-F1
#
_entry.id   AF-N2AB96-F1
#
_cell.length_a   1.000
_cell.length_b   1.000
_cell.length_c   1.000
_cell.angle_alpha   90.00
_cell.angle_beta   90.00
_cell.angle_gamma   90.00
#
_symmetry.space_group_name_H-M   'P 1'
#
loop_
_entity.id
_entity.type
_entity.pdbx_description
1 polymer ?
#
loop_
_entity_poly.entity_id
_entity_poly.type
_entity_poly.pdbx_seq_one_letter_code
_entity_poly.pdbx_strand_id
1 'polypeptide(L)'
;MIRWYSHTNLQFLFPCDSSLILSEPTIHIGAVANALERKGIQTERGNINREIIKNNLLLEQAKEMLMLAKQELHSAQYATYKSTQIKNTAVSVKNEVMEMIAKVRERKGRLDLPIVSGKHLRKISDRTALQSADNAEKFITTRKIDSFESLTKFTADREQKYSQLKTAHLSKGQKLNRLKELSKMYALFPPIQATYRESQSLKGLVKMRYDKEHKDSLSKYHELKERMQSLLQNDEKITPKQWKVEIQSLQSEYDSIGREQTKTATE
;
A
#
# COMPACT_ATOMS: atom_id res chain seq x y z
N MET A 1 -41.91 43.32 34.73
CA MET A 1 -41.97 42.86 33.33
C MET A 1 -41.17 41.55 33.24
N ILE A 2 -41.85 40.43 33.00
CA ILE A 2 -41.36 39.16 32.42
C ILE A 2 -40.21 38.39 33.14
N ARG A 3 -40.66 37.54 34.07
CA ARG A 3 -40.43 36.10 34.30
C ARG A 3 -39.58 35.22 33.32
N TRP A 4 -38.81 34.31 33.96
CA TRP A 4 -38.46 32.89 33.66
C TRP A 4 -37.23 32.48 32.82
N TYR A 5 -36.23 31.98 33.57
CA TYR A 5 -35.41 30.76 33.45
C TYR A 5 -35.61 29.72 32.31
N SER A 6 -34.45 29.33 31.76
CA SER A 6 -33.95 27.98 31.40
C SER A 6 -34.76 27.08 30.43
N HIS A 7 -34.24 26.95 29.21
CA HIS A 7 -34.28 25.73 28.38
C HIS A 7 -32.97 24.98 28.66
N THR A 8 -32.84 23.66 28.81
CA THR A 8 -33.54 22.51 28.24
C THR A 8 -33.41 21.35 29.21
N ASN A 9 -34.52 20.83 29.73
CA ASN A 9 -34.54 19.56 30.44
C ASN A 9 -35.09 18.51 29.45
N LEU A 10 -34.26 17.53 29.09
CA LEU A 10 -34.66 16.34 28.35
C LEU A 10 -35.68 15.56 29.17
N GLN A 11 -36.97 15.77 28.92
CA GLN A 11 -38.00 14.83 29.34
C GLN A 11 -38.08 13.71 28.31
N PHE A 12 -37.49 12.57 28.66
CA PHE A 12 -37.88 11.27 28.14
C PHE A 12 -39.40 11.10 28.37
N LEU A 13 -40.19 11.25 27.32
CA LEU A 13 -41.54 10.72 27.29
C LEU A 13 -41.43 9.19 27.31
N PHE A 14 -41.62 8.60 28.48
CA PHE A 14 -41.98 7.18 28.57
C PHE A 14 -43.43 6.99 28.09
N PRO A 15 -43.72 5.82 27.52
CA PRO A 15 -44.72 5.66 26.48
C PRO A 15 -46.13 5.61 27.04
N CYS A 16 -47.11 6.03 26.23
CA CYS A 16 -48.50 5.70 26.43
C CYS A 16 -48.63 4.19 26.66
N ASP A 17 -49.09 3.83 27.85
CA ASP A 17 -49.50 2.48 28.22
C ASP A 17 -50.60 2.01 27.26
N SER A 18 -50.17 1.36 26.17
CA SER A 18 -51.03 0.58 25.26
C SER A 18 -51.54 -0.72 25.91
N SER A 19 -51.71 -0.74 27.23
CA SER A 19 -52.00 -1.92 28.06
C SER A 19 -53.47 -2.02 28.50
N LEU A 20 -54.37 -1.21 27.95
CA LEU A 20 -55.80 -1.29 28.28
C LEU A 20 -56.68 -1.40 27.02
N ILE A 21 -56.42 -2.42 26.21
CA ILE A 21 -57.45 -2.99 25.32
C ILE A 21 -58.14 -4.08 26.14
N LEU A 22 -59.11 -3.67 26.95
CA LEU A 22 -59.83 -4.54 27.88
C LEU A 22 -60.86 -5.37 27.10
N SER A 23 -60.93 -6.68 27.36
CA SER A 23 -61.96 -7.54 26.79
C SER A 23 -63.33 -7.17 27.35
N GLU A 24 -64.34 -7.15 26.48
CA GLU A 24 -65.71 -6.85 26.91
C GLU A 24 -66.31 -8.07 27.62
N PRO A 25 -66.87 -7.92 28.84
CA PRO A 25 -67.51 -9.02 29.55
C PRO A 25 -68.84 -9.39 28.90
N THR A 26 -69.16 -10.69 28.89
CA THR A 26 -70.46 -11.18 28.41
C THR A 26 -71.58 -10.79 29.38
N ILE A 27 -72.76 -10.55 28.82
CA ILE A 27 -73.96 -10.15 29.56
C ILE A 27 -74.64 -11.39 30.14
N HIS A 28 -75.11 -11.30 31.39
CA HIS A 28 -75.81 -12.40 32.04
C HIS A 28 -77.12 -12.78 31.31
N ILE A 29 -77.24 -14.07 30.96
CA ILE A 29 -78.44 -14.65 30.34
C ILE A 29 -79.42 -15.06 31.46
N GLY A 30 -80.60 -14.44 31.50
CA GLY A 30 -81.65 -14.77 32.46
C GLY A 30 -82.24 -16.18 32.25
N ALA A 31 -82.90 -16.73 33.28
CA ALA A 31 -83.37 -18.13 33.29
C ALA A 31 -84.25 -18.53 32.08
N VAL A 32 -85.15 -17.64 31.63
CA VAL A 32 -86.02 -17.87 30.45
C VAL A 32 -85.22 -17.92 29.15
N ALA A 33 -84.29 -16.99 28.96
CA ALA A 33 -83.43 -16.93 27.77
C ALA A 33 -82.44 -18.11 27.71
N ASN A 34 -81.95 -18.57 28.86
CA ASN A 34 -81.06 -19.72 28.95
C ASN A 34 -81.77 -21.03 28.57
N ALA A 35 -83.04 -21.21 28.98
CA ALA A 35 -83.84 -22.36 28.59
C ALA A 35 -84.16 -22.40 27.08
N LEU A 36 -84.31 -21.24 26.44
CA LEU A 36 -84.54 -21.11 24.99
C LEU A 36 -83.26 -21.42 24.19
N GLU A 37 -82.10 -20.89 24.61
CA GLU A 37 -80.80 -21.19 23.97
C GLU A 37 -80.44 -22.69 24.09
N ARG A 38 -80.75 -23.35 25.22
CA ARG A 38 -80.57 -24.81 25.38
C ARG A 38 -81.47 -25.63 24.44
N LYS A 39 -82.60 -25.09 24.02
CA LYS A 39 -83.49 -25.68 23.01
C LYS A 39 -83.10 -25.29 21.57
N GLY A 40 -82.00 -24.57 21.39
CA GLY A 40 -81.49 -24.13 20.08
C GLY A 40 -82.14 -22.88 19.52
N ILE A 41 -82.95 -22.15 20.30
CA ILE A 41 -83.62 -20.91 19.87
C ILE A 41 -82.74 -19.71 20.24
N GLN A 42 -82.35 -18.92 19.24
CA GLN A 42 -81.51 -17.75 19.44
C GLN A 42 -82.28 -16.63 20.16
N THR A 43 -81.62 -16.01 21.13
CA THR A 43 -82.08 -14.85 21.89
C THR A 43 -81.19 -13.64 21.61
N GLU A 44 -81.73 -12.42 21.72
CA GLU A 44 -80.96 -11.20 21.49
C GLU A 44 -79.74 -11.09 22.41
N ARG A 45 -79.89 -11.45 23.69
CA ARG A 45 -78.78 -11.50 24.66
C ARG A 45 -77.74 -12.56 24.32
N GLY A 46 -78.17 -13.70 23.77
CA GLY A 46 -77.26 -14.73 23.27
C GLY A 46 -76.48 -14.28 22.03
N ASN A 47 -77.11 -13.53 21.13
CA ASN A 47 -76.46 -12.94 19.95
C ASN A 47 -75.41 -11.90 20.35
N ILE A 48 -75.73 -11.02 21.30
CA ILE A 48 -74.78 -10.04 21.84
C ILE A 48 -73.57 -10.74 22.47
N ASN A 49 -73.77 -11.82 23.23
CA ASN A 49 -72.64 -12.58 23.79
C ASN A 49 -71.78 -13.28 22.74
N ARG A 50 -72.39 -13.83 21.68
CA ARG A 50 -71.65 -14.42 20.55
C ARG A 50 -70.79 -13.36 19.85
N GLU A 51 -71.30 -12.14 19.69
CA GLU A 51 -70.59 -11.01 19.09
C GLU A 51 -69.45 -10.51 19.98
N ILE A 52 -69.68 -10.35 21.28
CA ILE A 52 -68.65 -10.01 22.28
C ILE A 52 -67.50 -11.03 22.24
N ILE A 53 -67.81 -12.34 22.18
CA ILE A 53 -66.79 -13.39 22.09
C ILE A 53 -65.97 -13.28 20.80
N LYS A 54 -66.62 -13.02 19.65
CA LYS A 54 -65.92 -12.82 18.37
C LYS A 54 -65.02 -11.59 18.38
N ASN A 55 -65.50 -10.48 18.93
CA ASN A 55 -64.74 -9.24 19.04
C ASN A 55 -63.54 -9.42 19.98
N ASN A 56 -63.71 -10.10 21.12
CA ASN A 56 -62.62 -10.42 22.03
C ASN A 56 -61.57 -11.33 21.38
N LEU A 57 -61.98 -12.30 20.55
CA LEU A 57 -61.05 -13.15 19.80
C LEU A 57 -60.22 -12.33 18.79
N LEU A 58 -60.85 -11.42 18.04
CA LEU A 58 -60.15 -10.52 17.11
C LEU A 58 -59.20 -9.57 17.85
N LEU A 59 -59.58 -9.09 19.03
CA LEU A 59 -58.74 -8.25 19.88
C LEU A 59 -57.49 -8.99 20.35
N GLU A 60 -57.61 -10.26 20.73
CA GLU A 60 -56.44 -11.08 21.10
C GLU A 60 -55.52 -11.32 19.90
N GLN A 61 -56.06 -11.64 18.72
CA GLN A 61 -55.25 -11.78 17.50
C GLN A 61 -54.51 -10.48 17.14
N ALA A 62 -55.17 -9.32 17.30
CA ALA A 62 -54.53 -8.02 17.06
C ALA A 62 -53.41 -7.73 18.08
N LYS A 63 -53.57 -8.14 19.34
CA LYS A 63 -52.52 -8.02 20.37
C LYS A 63 -51.30 -8.89 20.03
N GLU A 64 -51.51 -10.13 19.61
CA GLU A 64 -50.43 -11.03 19.22
C GLU A 64 -49.64 -10.49 18.02
N MET A 65 -50.33 -10.04 16.96
CA MET A 65 -49.68 -9.43 15.79
C MET A 65 -48.87 -8.18 16.16
N LEU A 66 -49.41 -7.33 17.03
CA LEU A 66 -48.72 -6.13 17.51
C LEU A 66 -47.48 -6.47 18.35
N MET A 67 -47.55 -7.52 19.17
CA MET A 67 -46.41 -7.99 19.95
C MET A 67 -45.29 -8.51 19.04
N LEU A 68 -45.63 -9.32 18.03
CA LEU A 68 -44.67 -9.81 17.03
C LEU A 68 -44.03 -8.66 16.25
N ALA A 69 -44.83 -7.71 15.76
CA ALA A 69 -44.32 -6.55 15.04
C ALA A 69 -43.37 -5.69 15.90
N LYS A 70 -43.67 -5.51 17.19
CA LYS A 70 -42.78 -4.81 18.13
C LYS A 70 -41.46 -5.56 18.32
N GLN A 71 -41.49 -6.89 18.41
CA GLN A 71 -40.29 -7.72 18.55
C GLN A 71 -39.41 -7.69 17.28
N GLU A 72 -40.03 -7.75 16.09
CA GLU A 72 -39.33 -7.61 14.81
C GLU A 72 -38.69 -6.23 14.64
N LEU A 73 -39.41 -5.17 15.02
CA LEU A 73 -38.87 -3.81 15.03
C LEU A 73 -37.63 -3.73 15.94
N HIS A 74 -37.71 -4.29 17.15
CA HIS A 74 -36.61 -4.27 18.11
C HIS A 74 -35.40 -5.08 17.60
N SER A 75 -35.62 -6.23 16.96
CA SER A 75 -34.53 -7.05 16.41
C SER A 75 -33.88 -6.39 15.19
N ALA A 76 -34.67 -5.76 14.31
CA ALA A 76 -34.18 -4.97 13.18
C ALA A 76 -33.37 -3.74 13.63
N GLN A 77 -33.82 -3.03 14.67
CA GLN A 77 -33.08 -1.93 15.28
C GLN A 77 -31.75 -2.41 15.89
N TYR A 78 -31.74 -3.56 16.58
CA TYR A 78 -30.52 -4.12 17.11
C TYR A 78 -29.54 -4.55 16.01
N ALA A 79 -30.04 -5.15 14.92
CA ALA A 79 -29.23 -5.55 13.78
C ALA A 79 -28.61 -4.34 13.06
N THR A 80 -29.38 -3.27 12.86
CA THR A 80 -28.89 -2.02 12.26
C THR A 80 -27.84 -1.34 13.14
N TYR A 81 -28.07 -1.24 14.47
CA TYR A 81 -27.09 -0.73 15.43
C TYR A 81 -25.79 -1.54 15.44
N LYS A 82 -25.90 -2.88 15.47
CA LYS A 82 -24.72 -3.76 15.44
C LYS A 82 -23.95 -3.61 14.11
N SER A 83 -24.67 -3.47 12.99
CA SER A 83 -24.07 -3.25 11.67
C SER A 83 -23.36 -1.90 11.57
N THR A 84 -23.95 -0.81 12.08
CA THR A 84 -23.31 0.51 12.09
C THR A 84 -22.10 0.54 13.01
N GLN A 85 -22.15 -0.11 14.17
CA GLN A 85 -20.98 -0.27 15.04
C GLN A 85 -19.85 -1.03 14.33
N ILE A 86 -20.15 -2.14 13.64
CA ILE A 86 -19.16 -2.91 12.87
C ILE A 86 -18.55 -2.08 11.72
N LYS A 87 -19.35 -1.27 11.02
CA LYS A 87 -18.85 -0.38 9.96
C LYS A 87 -17.96 0.73 10.53
N ASN A 88 -18.34 1.33 11.65
CA ASN A 88 -17.56 2.38 12.31
C ASN A 88 -16.26 1.83 12.93
N THR A 89 -16.27 0.59 13.46
CA THR A 89 -15.04 -0.07 13.93
C THR A 89 -14.15 -0.56 12.79
N ALA A 90 -14.71 -0.94 11.64
CA ALA A 90 -13.94 -1.26 10.44
C ALA A 90 -13.24 -0.03 9.84
N VAL A 91 -13.89 1.15 9.87
CA VAL A 91 -13.26 2.45 9.56
C VAL A 91 -12.21 2.82 10.62
N SER A 92 -12.36 2.31 11.85
CA SER A 92 -11.43 2.45 12.97
C SER A 92 -10.55 1.20 13.19
N VAL A 93 -10.23 0.41 12.16
CA VAL A 93 -9.00 -0.40 12.20
C VAL A 93 -7.87 0.59 11.94
N LYS A 94 -7.46 1.23 13.03
CA LYS A 94 -6.64 2.45 13.06
C LYS A 94 -5.30 2.18 12.43
N ASN A 95 -5.12 2.64 11.19
CA ASN A 95 -3.81 2.77 10.62
C ASN A 95 -3.08 3.89 11.38
N GLU A 96 -2.16 3.52 12.27
CA GLU A 96 -1.46 4.45 13.16
C GLU A 96 -0.74 5.56 12.39
N VAL A 97 -0.23 5.21 11.20
CA VAL A 97 0.48 6.13 10.32
C VAL A 97 -0.51 7.13 9.69
N MET A 98 -1.69 6.68 9.24
CA MET A 98 -2.71 7.59 8.73
C MET A 98 -3.25 8.54 9.81
N GLU A 99 -3.48 8.05 11.03
CA GLU A 99 -3.90 8.92 12.14
C GLU A 99 -2.87 10.02 12.43
N MET A 100 -1.58 9.68 12.37
CA MET A 100 -0.51 10.66 12.59
C MET A 100 -0.44 11.69 11.45
N ILE A 101 -0.58 11.26 10.20
CA ILE A 101 -0.63 12.16 9.04
C ILE A 101 -1.80 13.15 9.18
N ALA A 102 -2.99 12.65 9.53
CA ALA A 102 -4.18 13.49 9.75
C ALA A 102 -3.95 14.53 10.86
N LYS A 103 -3.40 14.11 12.01
CA LYS A 103 -3.09 15.02 13.13
C LYS A 103 -2.06 16.10 12.75
N VAL A 104 -1.06 15.76 11.96
CA VAL A 104 -0.06 16.74 11.49
C VAL A 104 -0.68 17.72 10.49
N ARG A 105 -1.52 17.21 9.57
CA ARG A 105 -2.30 18.02 8.62
C ARG A 105 -3.20 19.02 9.33
N GLU A 106 -3.93 18.61 10.36
CA GLU A 106 -4.81 19.51 11.14
C GLU A 106 -4.04 20.64 11.83
N ARG A 107 -2.84 20.36 12.35
CA ARG A 107 -2.05 21.35 13.11
C ARG A 107 -1.25 22.31 12.24
N LYS A 108 -0.73 21.84 11.10
CA LYS A 108 0.26 22.58 10.30
C LYS A 108 -0.12 22.75 8.84
N GLY A 109 -1.18 22.09 8.37
CA GLY A 109 -1.59 22.06 6.96
C GLY A 109 -0.71 21.23 6.03
N ARG A 110 0.57 20.99 6.38
CA ARG A 110 1.54 20.23 5.60
C ARG A 110 2.44 19.35 6.47
N LEU A 111 3.03 18.33 5.85
CA LEU A 111 4.07 17.51 6.48
C LEU A 111 5.40 18.27 6.45
N ASP A 112 6.03 18.42 7.61
CA ASP A 112 7.35 19.07 7.71
C ASP A 112 8.47 18.10 7.33
N LEU A 113 9.42 18.61 6.53
CA LEU A 113 10.64 17.88 6.23
C LEU A 113 11.71 18.15 7.29
N PRO A 114 12.57 17.17 7.61
CA PRO A 114 13.69 17.38 8.52
C PRO A 114 14.59 18.55 8.08
N ILE A 115 15.01 19.38 9.04
CA ILE A 115 15.87 20.55 8.81
C ILE A 115 17.21 20.12 8.18
N VAL A 116 17.78 19.02 8.67
CA VAL A 116 18.95 18.40 8.05
C VAL A 116 18.47 17.50 6.92
N SER A 117 18.89 17.81 5.68
CA SER A 117 18.50 16.99 4.54
C SER A 117 18.95 15.54 4.76
N GLY A 118 17.99 14.61 4.87
CA GLY A 118 18.29 13.19 4.85
C GLY A 118 19.09 12.81 3.61
N LYS A 119 19.88 11.73 3.69
CA LYS A 119 20.78 11.22 2.65
C LYS A 119 20.15 11.14 1.24
N HIS A 120 18.85 10.86 1.15
CA HIS A 120 18.11 10.73 -0.12
C HIS A 120 17.33 11.99 -0.50
N LEU A 121 17.03 12.90 0.45
CA LEU A 121 16.28 14.15 0.17
C LEU A 121 17.02 15.09 -0.78
N ARG A 122 18.35 15.00 -0.87
CA ARG A 122 19.14 15.77 -1.84
C ARG A 122 18.93 15.32 -3.29
N LYS A 123 18.46 14.09 -3.51
CA LYS A 123 18.26 13.51 -4.84
C LYS A 123 16.86 13.72 -5.37
N ILE A 124 15.93 14.12 -4.49
CA ILE A 124 14.54 14.38 -4.85
C ILE A 124 14.43 15.83 -5.31
N SER A 125 14.03 16.01 -6.56
CA SER A 125 13.82 17.33 -7.16
C SER A 125 12.56 18.01 -6.61
N ASP A 126 11.45 17.28 -6.55
CA ASP A 126 10.18 17.80 -6.04
C ASP A 126 10.04 17.58 -4.53
N ARG A 127 10.49 18.57 -3.75
CA ARG A 127 10.34 18.56 -2.29
C ARG A 127 8.91 18.83 -1.84
N THR A 128 8.10 19.50 -2.66
CA THR A 128 6.72 19.86 -2.31
C THR A 128 5.82 18.63 -2.31
N ALA A 129 6.08 17.68 -3.23
CA ALA A 129 5.39 16.39 -3.26
C ALA A 129 5.52 15.60 -1.95
N LEU A 130 6.65 15.72 -1.24
CA LEU A 130 6.90 15.06 0.04
C LEU A 130 6.17 15.72 1.22
N GLN A 131 5.76 16.97 1.08
CA GLN A 131 5.04 17.72 2.12
C GLN A 131 3.52 17.55 2.03
N SER A 132 3.02 17.00 0.92
CA SER A 132 1.59 16.78 0.68
C SER A 132 1.08 15.58 1.49
N ALA A 133 0.08 15.85 2.34
CA ALA A 133 -0.62 14.81 3.10
C ALA A 133 -1.33 13.82 2.16
N ASP A 134 -1.95 14.30 1.07
CA ASP A 134 -2.69 13.44 0.14
C ASP A 134 -1.76 12.44 -0.58
N ASN A 135 -0.52 12.85 -0.87
CA ASN A 135 0.48 11.94 -1.45
C ASN A 135 0.94 10.89 -0.44
N ALA A 136 1.15 11.30 0.82
CA ALA A 136 1.49 10.37 1.89
C ALA A 136 0.36 9.37 2.15
N GLU A 137 -0.89 9.81 2.19
CA GLU A 137 -2.07 8.95 2.32
C GLU A 137 -2.14 7.93 1.18
N LYS A 138 -2.02 8.39 -0.08
CA LYS A 138 -1.95 7.50 -1.26
C LYS A 138 -0.84 6.47 -1.15
N PHE A 139 0.34 6.87 -0.69
CA PHE A 139 1.47 5.96 -0.50
C PHE A 139 1.16 4.87 0.52
N ILE A 140 0.64 5.27 1.69
CA ILE A 140 0.29 4.36 2.79
C ILE A 140 -0.81 3.38 2.35
N THR A 141 -1.84 3.85 1.66
CA THR A 141 -2.90 2.97 1.11
C THR A 141 -2.37 2.02 0.04
N THR A 142 -1.56 2.51 -0.91
CA THR A 142 -1.03 1.71 -2.02
C THR A 142 -0.09 0.60 -1.53
N ARG A 143 0.75 0.91 -0.54
CA ARG A 143 1.71 -0.02 0.04
C ARG A 143 1.13 -0.87 1.16
N LYS A 144 -0.13 -0.64 1.55
CA LYS A 144 -0.83 -1.33 2.64
C LYS A 144 -0.03 -1.28 3.95
N ILE A 145 0.55 -0.12 4.24
CA ILE A 145 1.28 0.11 5.49
C ILE A 145 0.25 0.50 6.54
N ASP A 146 0.08 -0.30 7.58
CA ASP A 146 -0.95 -0.15 8.61
C ASP A 146 -0.40 0.32 9.97
N SER A 147 0.90 0.12 10.22
CA SER A 147 1.56 0.41 11.48
C SER A 147 2.93 1.04 11.28
N PHE A 148 3.47 1.66 12.35
CA PHE A 148 4.85 2.15 12.33
C PHE A 148 5.87 1.02 12.17
N GLU A 149 5.57 -0.20 12.66
CA GLU A 149 6.43 -1.37 12.46
C GLU A 149 6.49 -1.79 10.98
N SER A 150 5.35 -1.82 10.30
CA SER A 150 5.29 -2.07 8.85
C SER A 150 6.07 -1.01 8.07
N LEU A 151 6.00 0.26 8.50
CA LEU A 151 6.74 1.36 7.88
C LEU A 151 8.27 1.25 8.10
N THR A 152 8.72 0.85 9.29
CA THR A 152 10.15 0.68 9.56
C THR A 152 10.72 -0.51 8.79
N LYS A 153 10.01 -1.64 8.73
CA LYS A 153 10.37 -2.80 7.90
C LYS A 153 10.47 -2.42 6.43
N PHE A 154 9.48 -1.69 5.90
CA PHE A 154 9.50 -1.19 4.53
C PHE A 154 10.74 -0.32 4.28
N THR A 155 11.03 0.62 5.18
CA THR A 155 12.19 1.52 5.05
C THR A 155 13.51 0.75 5.05
N ALA A 156 13.64 -0.25 5.93
CA ALA A 156 14.83 -1.09 6.01
C ALA A 156 15.05 -1.94 4.74
N ASP A 157 13.99 -2.56 4.22
CA ASP A 157 14.04 -3.32 2.97
C ASP A 157 14.46 -2.45 1.77
N ARG A 158 13.88 -1.25 1.65
CA ARG A 158 14.25 -0.30 0.59
C ARG A 158 15.68 0.19 0.73
N GLU A 159 16.14 0.48 1.93
CA GLU A 159 17.52 0.88 2.18
C GLU A 159 18.53 -0.22 1.84
N GLN A 160 18.20 -1.46 2.20
CA GLN A 160 19.00 -2.63 1.87
C GLN A 160 19.09 -2.81 0.35
N LYS A 161 17.95 -2.77 -0.34
CA LYS A 161 17.89 -2.86 -1.81
C LYS A 161 18.69 -1.74 -2.46
N TYR A 162 18.55 -0.51 -1.98
CA TYR A 162 19.31 0.64 -2.48
C TYR A 162 20.83 0.43 -2.32
N SER A 163 21.26 -0.06 -1.15
CA SER A 163 22.67 -0.35 -0.87
C SER A 163 23.23 -1.46 -1.78
N GLN A 164 22.45 -2.53 -2.01
CA GLN A 164 22.82 -3.60 -2.94
C GLN A 164 22.93 -3.10 -4.39
N LEU A 165 21.97 -2.29 -4.83
CA LEU A 165 22.04 -1.68 -6.16
C LEU A 165 23.25 -0.76 -6.27
N LYS A 166 23.59 0.00 -5.22
CA LYS A 166 24.76 0.88 -5.18
C LYS A 166 26.06 0.12 -5.33
N THR A 167 26.24 -0.99 -4.61
CA THR A 167 27.45 -1.82 -4.71
C THR A 167 27.54 -2.48 -6.08
N ALA A 168 26.43 -3.01 -6.60
CA ALA A 168 26.38 -3.61 -7.93
C ALA A 168 26.71 -2.61 -9.05
N HIS A 169 26.19 -1.38 -8.96
CA HIS A 169 26.50 -0.33 -9.94
C HIS A 169 27.97 0.09 -9.91
N LEU A 170 28.56 0.20 -8.72
CA LEU A 170 29.97 0.52 -8.57
C LEU A 170 30.86 -0.58 -9.16
N SER A 171 30.61 -1.85 -8.80
CA SER A 171 31.41 -2.98 -9.28
C SER A 171 31.28 -3.18 -10.80
N LYS A 172 30.06 -3.08 -11.35
CA LYS A 172 29.86 -3.12 -12.81
C LYS A 172 30.50 -1.93 -13.51
N GLY A 173 30.43 -0.73 -12.93
CA GLY A 173 31.12 0.45 -13.46
C GLY A 173 32.65 0.28 -13.52
N GLN A 174 33.24 -0.29 -12.47
CA GLN A 174 34.68 -0.62 -12.44
C GLN A 174 35.04 -1.64 -13.53
N LYS A 175 34.26 -2.73 -13.64
CA LYS A 175 34.46 -3.76 -14.66
C LYS A 175 34.34 -3.20 -16.08
N LEU A 176 33.33 -2.37 -16.32
CA LEU A 176 33.11 -1.69 -17.59
C LEU A 176 34.27 -0.76 -17.95
N ASN A 177 34.77 0.04 -17.00
CA ASN A 177 35.92 0.90 -17.24
C ASN A 177 37.18 0.09 -17.56
N ARG A 178 37.46 -0.97 -16.77
CA ARG A 178 38.56 -1.92 -17.02
C ARG A 178 38.50 -2.47 -18.44
N LEU A 179 37.37 -3.02 -18.86
CA LEU A 179 37.20 -3.61 -20.19
C LEU A 179 37.32 -2.57 -21.31
N LYS A 180 36.80 -1.35 -21.11
CA LYS A 180 36.96 -0.24 -22.07
C LYS A 180 38.42 0.16 -22.22
N GLU A 181 39.17 0.27 -21.12
CA GLU A 181 40.61 0.55 -21.16
C GLU A 181 41.37 -0.58 -21.85
N LEU A 182 41.08 -1.83 -21.49
CA LEU A 182 41.72 -3.00 -22.07
C LEU A 182 41.46 -3.10 -23.58
N SER A 183 40.23 -2.84 -24.02
CA SER A 183 39.88 -2.77 -25.43
C SER A 183 40.64 -1.69 -26.18
N LYS A 184 40.85 -0.50 -25.58
CA LYS A 184 41.66 0.57 -26.17
C LYS A 184 43.13 0.19 -26.28
N MET A 185 43.71 -0.40 -25.23
CA MET A 185 45.11 -0.85 -25.23
C MET A 185 45.34 -1.93 -26.28
N TYR A 186 44.44 -2.91 -26.36
CA TYR A 186 44.52 -3.96 -27.36
C TYR A 186 44.40 -3.42 -28.79
N ALA A 187 43.63 -2.36 -29.06
CA ALA A 187 43.58 -1.78 -30.40
C ALA A 187 44.94 -1.25 -30.90
N LEU A 188 45.80 -0.80 -29.97
CA LEU A 188 47.14 -0.27 -30.27
C LEU A 188 48.23 -1.35 -30.27
N PHE A 189 47.98 -2.50 -29.65
CA PHE A 189 49.00 -3.53 -29.40
C PHE A 189 49.42 -4.33 -30.64
N PRO A 190 48.53 -4.88 -31.50
CA PRO A 190 48.89 -5.65 -32.68
C PRO A 190 49.89 -4.98 -33.63
N PRO A 191 49.73 -3.71 -34.04
CA PRO A 191 50.70 -3.08 -34.94
C PRO A 191 52.08 -2.94 -34.27
N ILE A 192 52.13 -2.55 -32.99
CA ILE A 192 53.39 -2.43 -32.25
C ILE A 192 54.05 -3.81 -32.07
N GLN A 193 53.26 -4.84 -31.77
CA GLN A 193 53.74 -6.22 -31.66
C GLN A 193 54.32 -6.74 -32.97
N ALA A 194 53.69 -6.41 -34.11
CA ALA A 194 54.22 -6.74 -35.43
C ALA A 194 55.57 -6.06 -35.66
N THR A 195 55.67 -4.75 -35.41
CA THR A 195 56.94 -4.01 -35.56
C THR A 195 58.04 -4.56 -34.67
N TYR A 196 57.71 -4.95 -33.44
CA TYR A 196 58.66 -5.57 -32.51
C TYR A 196 59.14 -6.93 -33.01
N ARG A 197 58.23 -7.79 -33.47
CA ARG A 197 58.59 -9.12 -34.00
C ARG A 197 59.48 -9.02 -35.25
N GLU A 198 59.20 -8.06 -36.12
CA GLU A 198 60.01 -7.80 -37.31
C GLU A 198 61.41 -7.26 -36.94
N SER A 199 61.52 -6.32 -36.00
CA SER A 199 62.82 -5.89 -35.45
C SER A 199 63.63 -7.07 -34.87
N GLN A 200 62.97 -8.03 -34.22
CA GLN A 200 63.63 -9.21 -33.63
C GLN A 200 64.09 -10.24 -34.68
N SER A 201 63.45 -10.31 -35.85
CA SER A 201 63.87 -11.22 -36.93
C SER A 201 65.02 -10.65 -37.77
N LEU A 202 65.13 -9.32 -37.84
CA LEU A 202 66.21 -8.62 -38.53
C LEU A 202 67.54 -8.72 -37.78
N LYS A 203 68.66 -8.66 -38.51
CA LYS A 203 70.02 -8.70 -37.94
C LYS A 203 70.94 -7.68 -38.61
N GLY A 204 72.02 -7.29 -37.92
CA GLY A 204 73.05 -6.40 -38.45
C GLY A 204 72.55 -4.99 -38.81
N LEU A 205 73.06 -4.43 -39.92
CA LEU A 205 72.77 -3.05 -40.35
C LEU A 205 71.30 -2.81 -40.73
N VAL A 206 70.60 -3.85 -41.21
CA VAL A 206 69.18 -3.77 -41.57
C VAL A 206 68.33 -3.52 -40.32
N LYS A 207 68.62 -4.24 -39.23
CA LYS A 207 67.97 -4.02 -37.93
C LYS A 207 68.23 -2.61 -37.39
N MET A 208 69.47 -2.14 -37.47
CA MET A 208 69.82 -0.81 -36.96
C MET A 208 69.03 0.31 -37.64
N ARG A 209 68.79 0.23 -38.96
CA ARG A 209 67.97 1.20 -39.69
C ARG A 209 66.50 1.10 -39.30
N TYR A 210 65.97 -0.12 -39.26
CA TYR A 210 64.59 -0.39 -38.88
C TYR A 210 64.26 0.08 -37.44
N ASP A 211 65.14 -0.20 -36.48
CA ASP A 211 64.95 0.22 -35.08
C ASP A 211 65.02 1.74 -34.92
N LYS A 212 65.80 2.43 -35.77
CA LYS A 212 65.86 3.90 -35.80
C LYS A 212 64.57 4.51 -36.35
N GLU A 213 63.96 3.89 -37.36
CA GLU A 213 62.70 4.32 -37.97
C GLU A 213 61.49 4.03 -37.05
N HIS A 214 61.51 2.92 -36.31
CA HIS A 214 60.42 2.49 -35.42
C HIS A 214 60.69 2.72 -33.92
N LYS A 215 61.63 3.59 -33.57
CA LYS A 215 62.10 3.83 -32.20
C LYS A 215 60.96 4.06 -31.20
N ASP A 216 59.98 4.89 -31.57
CA ASP A 216 58.86 5.24 -30.70
C ASP A 216 57.93 4.05 -30.42
N SER A 217 57.66 3.22 -31.43
CA SER A 217 56.85 2.01 -31.29
C SER A 217 57.56 0.96 -30.42
N LEU A 218 58.86 0.76 -30.64
CA LEU A 218 59.67 -0.20 -29.88
C LEU A 218 59.79 0.20 -28.40
N SER A 219 59.96 1.50 -28.11
CA SER A 219 59.97 2.01 -26.73
C SER A 219 58.65 1.75 -26.01
N LYS A 220 57.52 1.97 -26.69
CA LYS A 220 56.17 1.82 -26.09
C LYS A 220 55.70 0.37 -25.96
N TYR A 221 56.37 -0.58 -26.62
CA TYR A 221 55.96 -1.98 -26.62
C TYR A 221 55.88 -2.58 -25.21
N HIS A 222 56.92 -2.36 -24.40
CA HIS A 222 56.99 -2.94 -23.07
C HIS A 222 55.96 -2.31 -22.13
N GLU A 223 55.84 -0.98 -22.14
CA GLU A 223 54.84 -0.24 -21.37
C GLU A 223 53.41 -0.68 -21.68
N LEU A 224 53.08 -0.83 -22.97
CA LEU A 224 51.75 -1.24 -23.40
C LEU A 224 51.46 -2.70 -23.01
N LYS A 225 52.47 -3.57 -23.09
CA LYS A 225 52.36 -4.98 -22.69
C LYS A 225 52.11 -5.10 -21.18
N GLU A 226 52.91 -4.43 -20.35
CA GLU A 226 52.77 -4.44 -18.89
C GLU A 226 51.41 -3.86 -18.46
N ARG A 227 51.00 -2.75 -19.07
CA ARG A 227 49.69 -2.14 -18.77
C ARG A 227 48.52 -3.01 -19.21
N MET A 228 48.64 -3.73 -20.33
CA MET A 228 47.61 -4.68 -20.74
C MET A 228 47.56 -5.88 -19.79
N GLN A 229 48.72 -6.38 -19.34
CA GLN A 229 48.80 -7.49 -18.39
C GLN A 229 48.24 -7.13 -17.01
N SER A 230 48.49 -5.92 -16.51
CA SER A 230 47.95 -5.47 -15.22
C SER A 230 46.42 -5.28 -15.22
N LEU A 231 45.81 -5.08 -16.40
CA LEU A 231 44.36 -4.98 -16.54
C LEU A 231 43.66 -6.33 -16.69
N LEU A 232 44.37 -7.42 -16.99
CA LEU A 232 43.80 -8.77 -17.06
C LEU A 232 43.62 -9.33 -15.63
N GLN A 233 42.46 -9.90 -15.34
CA GLN A 233 42.22 -10.59 -14.07
C GLN A 233 42.32 -12.10 -14.28
N ASN A 234 43.01 -12.83 -13.39
CA ASN A 234 43.05 -14.30 -13.29
C ASN A 234 43.14 -15.05 -14.64
N ASP A 235 44.32 -15.03 -15.28
CA ASP A 235 44.61 -15.80 -16.51
C ASP A 235 43.60 -15.62 -17.67
N GLU A 236 42.87 -14.50 -17.70
CA GLU A 236 41.94 -14.14 -18.77
C GLU A 236 42.65 -14.20 -20.14
N LYS A 237 42.11 -15.01 -21.06
CA LYS A 237 42.60 -15.06 -22.45
C LYS A 237 42.24 -13.76 -23.17
N ILE A 238 43.16 -13.29 -24.02
CA ILE A 238 42.97 -12.09 -24.82
C ILE A 238 41.97 -12.37 -25.95
N THR A 239 40.71 -11.96 -25.76
CA THR A 239 39.60 -12.19 -26.70
C THR A 239 38.82 -10.89 -26.99
N PRO A 240 39.34 -10.02 -27.88
CA PRO A 240 38.78 -8.69 -28.15
C PRO A 240 37.32 -8.70 -28.61
N LYS A 241 36.91 -9.72 -29.37
CA LYS A 241 35.53 -9.92 -29.79
C LYS A 241 34.60 -10.16 -28.59
N GLN A 242 35.05 -10.93 -27.60
CA GLN A 242 34.26 -11.21 -26.40
C GLN A 242 34.14 -9.96 -25.52
N TRP A 243 35.23 -9.21 -25.31
CA TRP A 243 35.17 -7.95 -24.56
C TRP A 243 34.22 -6.94 -25.18
N LYS A 244 34.15 -6.83 -26.51
CA LYS A 244 33.21 -5.93 -27.17
C LYS A 244 31.75 -6.28 -26.86
N VAL A 245 31.40 -7.56 -26.90
CA VAL A 245 30.06 -8.06 -26.54
C VAL A 245 29.78 -7.82 -25.06
N GLU A 246 30.75 -8.13 -24.19
CA GLU A 246 30.62 -7.96 -22.75
C GLU A 246 30.47 -6.48 -22.36
N ILE A 247 31.19 -5.55 -22.99
CA ILE A 247 31.04 -4.11 -22.78
C ILE A 247 29.62 -3.67 -23.12
N GLN A 248 29.03 -4.16 -24.23
CA GLN A 248 27.66 -3.81 -24.62
C GLN A 248 26.62 -4.35 -23.62
N SER A 249 26.77 -5.59 -23.16
CA SER A 249 25.91 -6.17 -22.13
C SER A 249 26.02 -5.40 -20.81
N LEU A 250 27.25 -5.19 -20.33
CA LEU A 250 27.51 -4.48 -19.08
C LEU A 250 27.05 -3.03 -19.12
N GLN A 251 27.15 -2.35 -20.27
CA GLN A 251 26.61 -0.99 -20.42
C GLN A 251 25.09 -0.98 -20.24
N SER A 252 24.39 -1.91 -20.90
CA SER A 252 22.94 -2.03 -20.80
C SER A 252 22.49 -2.34 -19.36
N GLU A 253 23.21 -3.24 -18.68
CA GLU A 253 22.96 -3.59 -17.28
C GLU A 253 23.28 -2.43 -16.32
N TYR A 254 24.36 -1.69 -16.58
CA TYR A 254 24.75 -0.51 -15.80
C TYR A 254 23.67 0.57 -15.88
N ASP A 255 23.19 0.87 -17.08
CA ASP A 255 22.12 1.85 -17.32
C ASP A 255 20.79 1.38 -16.70
N SER A 256 20.51 0.08 -16.72
CA SER A 256 19.34 -0.50 -16.04
C SER A 256 19.42 -0.33 -14.53
N ILE A 257 20.57 -0.64 -13.92
CA ILE A 257 20.77 -0.49 -12.47
C ILE A 257 20.70 0.99 -12.07
N GLY A 258 21.26 1.91 -12.87
CA GLY A 258 21.16 3.34 -12.62
C GLY A 258 19.71 3.84 -12.61
N ARG A 259 18.88 3.34 -13.54
CA ARG A 259 17.43 3.61 -13.57
C ARG A 259 16.71 3.01 -12.35
N GLU A 260 17.08 1.81 -11.93
CA GLU A 260 16.48 1.19 -10.74
C GLU A 260 16.89 1.89 -9.44
N GLN A 261 18.13 2.38 -9.33
CA GLN A 261 18.61 3.18 -8.20
C GLN A 261 17.86 4.50 -8.08
N THR A 262 17.64 5.19 -9.19
CA THR A 262 16.89 6.46 -9.18
C THR A 262 15.45 6.22 -8.76
N LYS A 263 14.80 5.18 -9.31
CA LYS A 263 13.46 4.77 -8.90
C LYS A 263 13.37 4.39 -7.42
N THR A 264 14.29 3.58 -6.91
CA THR A 264 14.31 3.17 -5.49
C THR A 264 14.63 4.32 -4.55
N ALA A 265 15.34 5.36 -5.00
CA ALA A 265 15.61 6.56 -4.19
C ALA A 265 14.43 7.53 -4.12
N THR A 266 13.52 7.48 -5.10
CA THR A 266 12.31 8.31 -5.16
C THR A 266 11.07 7.66 -4.53
N GLU A 267 11.08 6.33 -4.37
CA GLU A 267 10.03 5.55 -3.69
C GLU A 267 10.21 5.51 -2.17
#